data_AF-A0A9Q3JQ18-F1
#
_entry.id   AF-A0A9Q3JQ18-F1
#
_cell.length_a   1.000
_cell.length_b   1.000
_cell.length_c   1.000
_cell.angle_alpha   90.00
_cell.angle_beta   90.00
_cell.angle_gamma   90.00
#
_symmetry.space_group_name_H-M   'P 1'
#
loop_
_entity.id
_entity.type
_entity.pdbx_description
1 polymer ?
#
loop_
_entity_poly.entity_id
_entity_poly.type
_entity_poly.pdbx_seq_one_letter_code
_entity_poly.pdbx_strand_id
1 'polypeptide(L)'
;MPSFSSIFKFFLAQRITPTKLGWTVSSNEAIRPNGELPFESLSGEMTKNQCNVIMSLVSIAENSTTKWWENYNYCEDINDGRGMTVSLVGFCSGTGDLLWVFENLKRSSPGHPLKKYVSRLEKLNGTTSTKGLHKLADDLRLYGDLDWKQAVWAGIIHFYWEPAMKFSRLIGLQYPITKGFLFDIALNHGGDQMSQMAKKVVVCTPKRGGDEKMWLSELIQVRKNIIQTIDPSTNFGQTDRCQMWNDLLESGNITLDMPIKNIMCYGDQFDIC
;
A
#
# COMPACT_ATOMS: atom_id res chain seq x y z
N MET A 1 2.50 25.35 -8.98
CA MET A 1 2.27 23.90 -9.14
C MET A 1 3.19 23.21 -8.16
N PRO A 2 2.69 22.51 -7.12
CA PRO A 2 3.59 21.76 -6.25
C PRO A 2 4.24 20.66 -7.10
N SER A 3 5.56 20.56 -7.03
CA SER A 3 6.32 19.48 -7.68
C SER A 3 5.91 18.13 -7.11
N PHE A 4 5.98 17.08 -7.94
CA PHE A 4 5.65 15.68 -7.63
C PHE A 4 6.33 15.08 -6.37
N SER A 5 7.17 15.82 -5.65
CA SER A 5 8.07 15.36 -4.60
C SER A 5 7.58 15.60 -3.15
N SER A 6 6.27 15.72 -2.88
CA SER A 6 5.81 16.14 -1.54
C SER A 6 4.68 15.30 -0.90
N ILE A 7 4.32 14.15 -1.47
CA ILE A 7 3.15 13.38 -1.02
C ILE A 7 3.46 12.38 0.11
N PHE A 8 4.72 12.00 0.30
CA PHE A 8 5.06 10.97 1.27
C PHE A 8 5.58 11.56 2.59
N LYS A 9 4.71 11.62 3.60
CA LYS A 9 5.16 11.62 5.00
C LYS A 9 4.38 10.57 5.80
N PHE A 10 5.13 9.88 6.67
CA PHE A 10 4.75 9.02 7.82
C PHE A 10 4.40 7.55 7.53
N PHE A 11 4.68 6.52 8.36
CA PHE A 11 5.33 6.35 9.69
C PHE A 11 6.06 4.97 9.73
N LEU A 12 6.88 4.72 10.77
CA LEU A 12 7.72 3.53 10.98
C LEU A 12 7.04 2.17 10.79
N ALA A 13 7.68 1.27 10.02
CA ALA A 13 7.39 -0.15 10.05
C ALA A 13 7.65 -0.74 11.44
N GLN A 14 6.64 -1.41 12.00
CA GLN A 14 6.79 -2.15 13.24
C GLN A 14 7.69 -3.37 13.00
N ARG A 15 8.65 -3.60 13.92
CA ARG A 15 9.44 -4.83 13.94
C ARG A 15 8.54 -6.02 14.32
N ILE A 16 8.01 -6.71 13.32
CA ILE A 16 7.32 -7.99 13.49
C ILE A 16 8.20 -9.10 12.91
N THR A 17 8.40 -10.16 13.67
CA THR A 17 9.21 -11.32 13.27
C THR A 17 8.51 -12.12 12.17
N PRO A 18 9.24 -12.57 11.13
CA PRO A 18 8.64 -13.24 9.99
C PRO A 18 8.20 -14.67 10.35
N THR A 19 6.90 -14.93 10.36
CA THR A 19 6.34 -16.28 10.31
C THR A 19 6.18 -16.73 8.86
N LYS A 20 6.47 -18.01 8.58
CA LYS A 20 6.36 -18.64 7.26
C LYS A 20 4.95 -18.42 6.70
N LEU A 21 4.83 -17.59 5.67
CA LEU A 21 3.60 -17.44 4.91
C LEU A 21 3.58 -18.50 3.80
N GLY A 22 2.58 -19.39 3.83
CA GLY A 22 2.37 -20.43 2.83
C GLY A 22 1.62 -19.89 1.61
N TRP A 23 2.36 -19.33 0.66
CA TRP A 23 1.80 -18.84 -0.61
C TRP A 23 2.18 -19.77 -1.77
N THR A 24 1.20 -20.13 -2.60
CA THR A 24 1.39 -20.85 -3.86
C THR A 24 1.54 -19.85 -5.01
N VAL A 25 2.68 -19.90 -5.70
CA VAL A 25 2.99 -19.10 -6.90
C VAL A 25 2.45 -19.83 -8.13
N SER A 26 1.82 -19.10 -9.05
CA SER A 26 1.45 -19.65 -10.38
C SER A 26 2.71 -19.77 -11.24
N SER A 27 2.94 -20.95 -11.81
CA SER A 27 4.17 -21.29 -12.54
C SER A 27 4.25 -20.80 -14.00
N ASN A 28 3.28 -20.03 -14.50
CA ASN A 28 3.25 -19.58 -15.90
C ASN A 28 3.11 -18.05 -16.01
N GLU A 29 4.23 -17.39 -16.33
CA GLU A 29 4.35 -15.93 -16.43
C GLU A 29 5.01 -15.44 -17.73
N ALA A 30 5.18 -16.31 -18.73
CA ALA A 30 5.45 -15.83 -20.07
C ALA A 30 4.17 -15.17 -20.60
N ILE A 31 4.15 -13.84 -20.64
CA ILE A 31 3.09 -12.96 -21.20
C ILE A 31 1.91 -12.73 -20.23
N ARG A 32 2.07 -11.83 -19.25
CA ARG A 32 0.92 -11.13 -18.64
C ARG A 32 0.97 -9.66 -19.05
N PRO A 33 -0.13 -9.08 -19.56
CA PRO A 33 -0.17 -7.67 -19.95
C PRO A 33 0.08 -6.76 -18.74
N ASN A 34 0.56 -5.56 -19.04
CA ASN A 34 0.77 -4.47 -18.08
C ASN A 34 -0.45 -4.32 -17.15
N GLY A 35 -0.25 -4.56 -15.84
CA GLY A 35 -1.28 -4.29 -14.82
C GLY A 35 -2.00 -5.48 -14.20
N GLU A 36 -1.41 -6.68 -14.25
CA GLU A 36 -1.92 -7.81 -13.48
C GLU A 36 -1.14 -8.07 -12.19
N LEU A 37 -1.86 -8.39 -11.11
CA LEU A 37 -1.26 -8.89 -9.87
C LEU A 37 -0.44 -10.16 -10.14
N PRO A 38 0.75 -10.31 -9.50
CA PRO A 38 1.59 -11.50 -9.66
C PRO A 38 1.07 -12.72 -8.87
N PHE A 39 -0.11 -12.63 -8.25
CA PHE A 39 -0.76 -13.74 -7.56
C PHE A 39 -2.13 -14.01 -8.18
N GLU A 40 -2.52 -15.28 -8.20
CA GLU A 40 -3.86 -15.71 -8.61
C GLU A 40 -4.93 -15.25 -7.62
N SER A 41 -4.57 -15.14 -6.34
CA SER A 41 -5.46 -14.66 -5.28
C SER A 41 -4.66 -14.05 -4.13
N LEU A 42 -5.24 -13.03 -3.49
CA LEU A 42 -4.81 -12.52 -2.20
C LEU A 42 -5.82 -12.93 -1.12
N SER A 43 -5.44 -12.85 0.15
CA SER A 43 -6.38 -13.06 1.25
C SER A 43 -7.47 -11.98 1.24
N GLY A 44 -8.63 -12.27 1.84
CA GLY A 44 -9.76 -11.33 1.91
C GLY A 44 -10.92 -11.63 0.97
N GLU A 45 -10.90 -12.78 0.27
CA GLU A 45 -12.02 -13.27 -0.54
C GLU A 45 -12.46 -12.26 -1.62
N MET A 46 -11.48 -11.60 -2.25
CA MET A 46 -11.67 -10.66 -3.35
C MET A 46 -11.12 -11.25 -4.65
N THR A 47 -11.76 -10.93 -5.76
CA THR A 47 -11.27 -11.30 -7.09
C THR A 47 -9.96 -10.55 -7.40
N LYS A 48 -9.18 -11.07 -8.35
CA LYS A 48 -7.97 -10.39 -8.85
C LYS A 48 -8.27 -8.97 -9.34
N ASN A 49 -9.41 -8.76 -10.01
CA ASN A 49 -9.84 -7.46 -10.50
C ASN A 49 -10.13 -6.47 -9.36
N GLN A 50 -10.82 -6.92 -8.31
CA GLN A 50 -11.08 -6.09 -7.13
C GLN A 50 -9.78 -5.65 -6.45
N CYS A 51 -8.84 -6.59 -6.26
CA CYS A 51 -7.52 -6.28 -5.72
C CYS A 51 -6.74 -5.31 -6.63
N ASN A 52 -6.86 -5.44 -7.96
CA ASN A 52 -6.24 -4.53 -8.92
C ASN A 52 -6.82 -3.11 -8.82
N VAL A 53 -8.15 -2.98 -8.72
CA VAL A 53 -8.83 -1.69 -8.50
C VAL A 53 -8.36 -1.04 -7.21
N ILE A 54 -8.24 -1.80 -6.11
CA ILE A 54 -7.70 -1.30 -4.84
C ILE A 54 -6.29 -0.72 -5.04
N MET A 55 -5.41 -1.44 -5.75
CA MET A 55 -4.06 -0.95 -6.03
C MET A 55 -4.04 0.30 -6.92
N SER A 56 -4.94 0.40 -7.90
CA SER A 56 -5.08 1.60 -8.72
C SER A 56 -5.58 2.80 -7.90
N LEU A 57 -6.56 2.62 -7.00
CA LEU A 57 -7.04 3.67 -6.09
C LEU A 57 -5.92 4.14 -5.15
N VAL A 58 -5.19 3.22 -4.55
CA VAL A 58 -4.01 3.56 -3.72
C VAL A 58 -2.97 4.31 -4.56
N SER A 59 -2.69 3.86 -5.78
CA SER A 59 -1.69 4.50 -6.64
C SER A 59 -2.11 5.89 -7.14
N ILE A 60 -3.41 6.17 -7.30
CA ILE A 60 -3.88 7.54 -7.54
C ILE A 60 -3.43 8.44 -6.37
N ALA A 61 -3.63 7.99 -5.14
CA ALA A 61 -3.27 8.76 -3.96
C ALA A 61 -1.75 8.85 -3.73
N GLU A 62 -1.00 7.77 -3.99
CA GLU A 62 0.44 7.74 -3.74
C GLU A 62 1.25 8.39 -4.88
N ASN A 63 0.80 8.25 -6.13
CA ASN A 63 1.61 8.50 -7.32
C ASN A 63 0.85 9.24 -8.45
N SER A 64 -0.38 9.71 -8.22
CA SER A 64 -1.22 10.36 -9.23
C SER A 64 -1.32 9.58 -10.56
N THR A 65 -1.43 8.25 -10.46
CA THR A 65 -1.60 7.36 -11.62
C THR A 65 -2.41 6.12 -11.24
N THR A 66 -3.24 5.64 -12.15
CA THR A 66 -3.95 4.36 -11.99
C THR A 66 -3.07 3.15 -12.28
N LYS A 67 -1.90 3.38 -12.91
CA LYS A 67 -0.98 2.34 -13.38
C LYS A 67 0.05 1.99 -12.32
N TRP A 68 -0.43 1.44 -11.20
CA TRP A 68 0.42 1.10 -10.05
C TRP A 68 1.64 0.26 -10.44
N TRP A 69 1.49 -0.64 -11.42
CA TRP A 69 2.54 -1.55 -11.88
C TRP A 69 3.75 -0.86 -12.55
N GLU A 70 3.68 0.42 -12.90
CA GLU A 70 4.83 1.15 -13.47
C GLU A 70 5.89 1.49 -12.40
N ASN A 71 5.55 1.41 -11.11
CA ASN A 71 6.39 1.87 -10.01
C ASN A 71 7.17 0.77 -9.27
N TYR A 72 7.23 -0.47 -9.77
CA TYR A 72 8.00 -1.54 -9.11
C TYR A 72 9.46 -1.16 -8.82
N ASN A 73 10.06 -0.40 -9.74
CA ASN A 73 11.47 -0.02 -9.71
C ASN A 73 11.68 1.45 -9.33
N TYR A 74 10.63 2.14 -8.86
CA TYR A 74 10.76 3.47 -8.29
C TYR A 74 11.78 3.46 -7.15
N CYS A 75 12.65 4.46 -7.10
CA CYS A 75 13.72 4.57 -6.12
C CYS A 75 14.23 6.02 -6.07
N GLU A 76 13.89 6.76 -5.03
CA GLU A 76 14.28 8.16 -4.86
C GLU A 76 14.45 8.55 -3.38
N ASP A 77 15.41 9.43 -3.09
CA ASP A 77 15.46 10.15 -1.82
C ASP A 77 14.62 11.41 -1.97
N ILE A 78 13.39 11.33 -1.52
CA ILE A 78 12.45 12.45 -1.59
C ILE A 78 12.66 13.47 -0.45
N ASN A 79 13.74 13.33 0.33
CA ASN A 79 14.15 14.25 1.39
C ASN A 79 13.12 14.41 2.51
N ASP A 80 12.37 13.36 2.82
CA ASP A 80 11.34 13.33 3.87
C ASP A 80 11.85 12.79 5.22
N GLY A 81 13.15 12.51 5.31
CA GLY A 81 13.79 11.97 6.50
C GLY A 81 13.64 10.46 6.69
N ARG A 82 13.17 9.70 5.70
CA ARG A 82 13.11 8.23 5.75
C ARG A 82 14.23 7.53 4.96
N GLY A 83 15.10 8.33 4.33
CA GLY A 83 16.15 7.85 3.44
C GLY A 83 15.60 7.52 2.05
N MET A 84 16.07 6.43 1.46
CA MET A 84 15.67 6.02 0.12
C MET A 84 14.27 5.40 0.13
N THR A 85 13.36 5.92 -0.67
CA THR A 85 11.97 5.44 -0.85
C THR A 85 11.87 4.62 -2.13
N VAL A 86 11.34 3.40 -2.04
CA VAL A 86 11.44 2.38 -3.09
C VAL A 86 10.11 1.66 -3.34
N SER A 87 9.84 1.42 -4.63
CA SER A 87 8.76 0.59 -5.15
C SER A 87 7.33 1.12 -4.90
N LEU A 88 6.33 0.26 -5.12
CA LEU A 88 4.90 0.55 -5.23
C LEU A 88 4.29 1.34 -4.07
N VAL A 89 4.75 1.08 -2.85
CA VAL A 89 4.16 1.61 -1.59
C VAL A 89 5.17 2.43 -0.78
N GLY A 90 6.33 2.75 -1.38
CA GLY A 90 7.35 3.58 -0.75
C GLY A 90 8.04 2.95 0.47
N PHE A 91 8.58 1.74 0.31
CA PHE A 91 9.45 1.11 1.32
C PHE A 91 10.72 1.96 1.52
N CYS A 92 11.12 2.20 2.77
CA CYS A 92 12.20 3.12 3.09
C CYS A 92 13.42 2.46 3.71
N SER A 93 14.61 2.91 3.31
CA SER A 93 15.87 2.40 3.87
C SER A 93 16.02 2.67 5.37
N GLY A 94 15.40 3.75 5.87
CA GLY A 94 15.48 4.17 7.27
C GLY A 94 14.42 3.58 8.19
N THR A 95 13.36 2.95 7.67
CA THR A 95 12.23 2.44 8.48
C THR A 95 12.28 0.92 8.70
N GLY A 96 13.15 0.21 7.98
CA GLY A 96 13.38 -1.22 8.14
C GLY A 96 12.51 -2.12 7.25
N ASP A 97 11.45 -1.60 6.66
CA ASP A 97 10.61 -2.34 5.70
C ASP A 97 11.36 -2.66 4.39
N LEU A 98 12.17 -1.73 3.86
CA LEU A 98 13.00 -1.96 2.68
C LEU A 98 14.05 -3.03 2.95
N LEU A 99 14.67 -2.99 4.14
CA LEU A 99 15.59 -4.04 4.56
C LEU A 99 14.88 -5.41 4.56
N TRP A 100 13.68 -5.49 5.14
CA TRP A 100 12.90 -6.73 5.16
C TRP A 100 12.62 -7.25 3.74
N VAL A 101 12.25 -6.38 2.79
CA VAL A 101 12.02 -6.76 1.39
C VAL A 101 13.29 -7.35 0.76
N PHE A 102 14.44 -6.72 0.97
CA PHE A 102 15.73 -7.21 0.46
C PHE A 102 16.19 -8.51 1.13
N GLU A 103 15.94 -8.68 2.43
CA GLU A 103 16.18 -9.94 3.14
C GLU A 103 15.28 -11.06 2.61
N ASN A 104 14.01 -10.74 2.33
CA ASN A 104 13.07 -11.67 1.73
C ASN A 104 13.56 -12.12 0.34
N LEU A 105 13.94 -11.16 -0.53
CA LEU A 105 14.52 -11.43 -1.85
C LEU A 105 15.77 -12.30 -1.75
N LYS A 106 16.70 -11.98 -0.84
CA LYS A 106 17.92 -12.77 -0.63
C LYS A 106 17.59 -14.20 -0.19
N ARG A 107 16.51 -14.40 0.56
CA ARG A 107 16.09 -15.74 1.03
C ARG A 107 15.40 -16.54 -0.07
N SER A 108 14.51 -15.93 -0.84
CA SER A 108 13.78 -16.59 -1.93
C SER A 108 14.65 -16.79 -3.18
N SER A 109 15.53 -15.84 -3.48
CA SER A 109 16.46 -15.85 -4.60
C SER A 109 17.89 -15.51 -4.14
N PRO A 110 18.63 -16.48 -3.54
CA PRO A 110 19.97 -16.24 -3.01
C PRO A 110 21.01 -15.83 -4.04
N GLY A 111 20.76 -16.04 -5.34
CA GLY A 111 21.62 -15.62 -6.45
C GLY A 111 21.38 -14.18 -6.91
N HIS A 112 20.28 -13.55 -6.50
CA HIS A 112 19.81 -12.29 -7.07
C HIS A 112 20.82 -11.13 -6.91
N PRO A 113 21.14 -10.36 -7.97
CA PRO A 113 22.15 -9.28 -7.91
C PRO A 113 21.86 -8.21 -6.85
N LEU A 114 20.58 -7.87 -6.62
CA LEU A 114 20.15 -6.89 -5.62
C LEU A 114 20.48 -7.28 -4.17
N LYS A 115 20.75 -8.56 -3.87
CA LYS A 115 21.09 -8.99 -2.50
C LYS A 115 22.31 -8.26 -1.92
N LYS A 116 23.18 -7.72 -2.80
CA LYS A 116 24.38 -6.95 -2.41
C LYS A 116 24.05 -5.73 -1.53
N TYR A 117 22.80 -5.26 -1.54
CA TYR A 117 22.36 -4.13 -0.74
C TYR A 117 21.96 -4.48 0.70
N VAL A 118 21.72 -5.76 1.03
CA VAL A 118 21.23 -6.18 2.36
C VAL A 118 22.09 -5.62 3.49
N SER A 119 23.40 -5.90 3.50
CA SER A 119 24.30 -5.43 4.56
C SER A 119 24.48 -3.91 4.61
N ARG A 120 24.17 -3.20 3.52
CA ARG A 120 24.14 -1.74 3.52
C ARG A 120 22.85 -1.24 4.17
N LEU A 121 21.70 -1.80 3.80
CA LEU A 121 20.40 -1.48 4.36
C LEU A 121 20.35 -1.77 5.88
N GLU A 122 20.96 -2.86 6.33
CA GLU A 122 21.12 -3.17 7.77
C GLU A 122 21.77 -2.03 8.55
N LYS A 123 22.82 -1.41 7.98
CA LYS A 123 23.55 -0.29 8.62
C LYS A 123 22.80 1.04 8.55
N LEU A 124 21.95 1.21 7.55
CA LEU A 124 21.19 2.45 7.33
C LEU A 124 19.84 2.46 8.05
N ASN A 125 19.34 1.29 8.47
CA ASN A 125 18.09 1.16 9.19
C ASN A 125 18.07 2.01 10.46
N GLY A 126 17.02 2.81 10.65
CA GLY A 126 16.90 3.81 11.72
C GLY A 126 17.60 5.14 11.44
N THR A 127 18.16 5.35 10.24
CA THR A 127 18.82 6.59 9.84
C THR A 127 18.22 7.18 8.57
N THR A 128 18.47 8.47 8.32
CA THR A 128 18.05 9.16 7.08
C THR A 128 19.09 9.05 5.96
N SER A 129 20.24 8.39 6.19
CA SER A 129 21.35 8.40 5.25
C SER A 129 21.10 7.48 4.06
N THR A 130 21.45 7.94 2.86
CA THR A 130 21.45 7.16 1.62
C THR A 130 22.84 6.74 1.15
N LYS A 131 23.86 6.94 2.01
CA LYS A 131 25.27 6.68 1.66
C LYS A 131 25.50 5.21 1.31
N GLY A 132 25.86 4.96 0.06
CA GLY A 132 26.11 3.62 -0.48
C GLY A 132 24.92 3.01 -1.24
N LEU A 133 23.82 3.76 -1.38
CA LEU A 133 22.65 3.37 -2.20
C LEU A 133 22.59 4.11 -3.55
N HIS A 134 23.61 4.90 -3.92
CA HIS A 134 23.62 5.72 -5.14
C HIS A 134 23.36 4.95 -6.46
N LYS A 135 23.68 3.65 -6.52
CA LYS A 135 23.39 2.78 -7.69
C LYS A 135 22.06 2.03 -7.59
N LEU A 136 21.35 2.15 -6.48
CA LEU A 136 20.18 1.30 -6.21
C LEU A 136 19.08 1.50 -7.25
N ALA A 137 18.81 2.75 -7.64
CA ALA A 137 17.84 3.06 -8.69
C ALA A 137 18.20 2.41 -10.03
N ASP A 138 19.47 2.52 -10.46
CA ASP A 138 19.95 1.92 -11.71
C ASP A 138 19.89 0.38 -11.66
N ASP A 139 20.32 -0.20 -10.53
CA ASP A 139 20.29 -1.64 -10.33
C ASP A 139 18.85 -2.18 -10.26
N LEU A 140 17.90 -1.45 -9.68
CA LEU A 140 16.48 -1.83 -9.71
C LEU A 140 15.90 -1.81 -11.13
N ARG A 141 16.33 -0.87 -11.98
CA ARG A 141 15.92 -0.87 -13.39
C ARG A 141 16.50 -2.06 -14.15
N LEU A 142 17.73 -2.48 -13.82
CA LEU A 142 18.42 -3.58 -14.50
C LEU A 142 18.00 -4.96 -13.99
N TYR A 143 17.72 -5.09 -12.69
CA TYR A 143 17.45 -6.36 -12.00
C TYR A 143 16.06 -6.39 -11.34
N GLY A 144 15.13 -5.55 -11.78
CA GLY A 144 13.74 -5.52 -11.30
C GLY A 144 12.87 -6.59 -11.96
N ASP A 145 13.32 -7.84 -11.89
CA ASP A 145 12.69 -9.00 -12.52
C ASP A 145 11.51 -9.54 -11.68
N LEU A 146 11.06 -10.76 -11.99
CA LEU A 146 9.97 -11.39 -11.27
C LEU A 146 10.29 -11.62 -9.79
N ASP A 147 11.52 -12.04 -9.45
CA ASP A 147 11.90 -12.31 -8.07
C ASP A 147 11.83 -11.01 -7.25
N TRP A 148 12.28 -9.89 -7.82
CA TRP A 148 12.10 -8.57 -7.21
C TRP A 148 10.62 -8.22 -6.98
N LYS A 149 9.78 -8.38 -8.00
CA LYS A 149 8.33 -8.09 -7.89
C LYS A 149 7.67 -8.95 -6.82
N GLN A 150 8.02 -10.23 -6.73
CA GLN A 150 7.52 -11.12 -5.68
C GLN A 150 7.96 -10.67 -4.28
N ALA A 151 9.21 -10.22 -4.11
CA ALA A 151 9.70 -9.70 -2.84
C ALA A 151 8.99 -8.42 -2.41
N VAL A 152 8.76 -7.49 -3.34
CA VAL A 152 7.97 -6.26 -3.13
C VAL A 152 6.58 -6.62 -2.61
N TRP A 153 5.90 -7.54 -3.29
CA TRP A 153 4.56 -7.96 -2.88
C TRP A 153 4.54 -8.71 -1.57
N ALA A 154 5.55 -9.53 -1.27
CA ALA A 154 5.68 -10.17 0.03
C ALA A 154 5.72 -9.10 1.14
N GLY A 155 6.39 -7.98 0.90
CA GLY A 155 6.39 -6.81 1.79
C GLY A 155 4.99 -6.19 1.93
N ILE A 156 4.32 -5.88 0.81
CA ILE A 156 2.98 -5.28 0.80
C ILE A 156 2.00 -6.15 1.58
N ILE A 157 2.05 -7.45 1.34
CA ILE A 157 1.19 -8.43 1.99
C ILE A 157 1.46 -8.49 3.48
N HIS A 158 2.73 -8.57 3.87
CA HIS A 158 3.14 -8.71 5.25
C HIS A 158 2.77 -7.50 6.11
N PHE A 159 3.11 -6.29 5.63
CA PHE A 159 3.00 -5.07 6.43
C PHE A 159 1.60 -4.44 6.39
N TYR A 160 0.85 -4.60 5.30
CA TYR A 160 -0.35 -3.79 5.08
C TYR A 160 -1.59 -4.63 4.74
N TRP A 161 -1.51 -5.49 3.74
CA TRP A 161 -2.68 -6.24 3.25
C TRP A 161 -3.18 -7.25 4.29
N GLU A 162 -2.33 -8.16 4.77
CA GLU A 162 -2.76 -9.22 5.69
C GLU A 162 -3.26 -8.66 7.04
N PRO A 163 -2.63 -7.63 7.64
CA PRO A 163 -3.21 -6.94 8.79
C PRO A 163 -4.62 -6.40 8.54
N ALA A 164 -4.84 -5.72 7.40
CA ALA A 164 -6.15 -5.18 7.03
C ALA A 164 -7.19 -6.30 6.84
N MET A 165 -6.83 -7.37 6.13
CA MET A 165 -7.74 -8.50 5.89
C MET A 165 -8.04 -9.31 7.18
N LYS A 166 -7.06 -9.48 8.07
CA LYS A 166 -7.28 -10.08 9.39
C LYS A 166 -8.26 -9.26 10.22
N PHE A 167 -8.09 -7.95 10.23
CA PHE A 167 -8.99 -7.05 10.94
C PHE A 167 -10.40 -7.05 10.34
N SER A 168 -10.52 -7.03 9.02
CA SER A 168 -11.79 -7.17 8.30
C SER A 168 -12.54 -8.44 8.72
N ARG A 169 -11.87 -9.60 8.73
CA ARG A 169 -12.48 -10.87 9.20
C ARG A 169 -12.89 -10.82 10.67
N LEU A 170 -12.09 -10.19 11.53
CA LEU A 170 -12.35 -10.09 12.96
C LEU A 170 -13.70 -9.40 13.25
N ILE A 171 -14.03 -8.36 12.48
CA ILE A 171 -15.22 -7.53 12.68
C ILE A 171 -16.35 -7.79 11.66
N GLY A 172 -16.17 -8.76 10.76
CA GLY A 172 -17.19 -9.28 9.84
C GLY A 172 -17.42 -8.44 8.58
N LEU A 173 -16.43 -7.67 8.11
CA LEU A 173 -16.57 -6.87 6.89
C LEU A 173 -16.54 -7.74 5.65
N GLN A 174 -17.45 -7.48 4.72
CA GLN A 174 -17.62 -8.26 3.50
C GLN A 174 -17.20 -7.48 2.26
N TYR A 175 -17.46 -6.17 2.20
CA TYR A 175 -17.35 -5.42 0.95
C TYR A 175 -15.90 -5.15 0.53
N PRO A 176 -15.57 -5.35 -0.76
CA PRO A 176 -14.27 -5.00 -1.33
C PRO A 176 -13.86 -3.55 -1.08
N ILE A 177 -14.78 -2.58 -1.19
CA ILE A 177 -14.46 -1.17 -0.90
C ILE A 177 -14.00 -0.96 0.55
N THR A 178 -14.64 -1.61 1.52
CA THR A 178 -14.28 -1.51 2.95
C THR A 178 -12.89 -2.09 3.19
N LYS A 179 -12.62 -3.26 2.60
CA LYS A 179 -11.33 -3.95 2.68
C LYS A 179 -10.22 -3.12 2.02
N GLY A 180 -10.50 -2.50 0.87
CA GLY A 180 -9.60 -1.57 0.19
C GLY A 180 -9.27 -0.35 1.04
N PHE A 181 -10.26 0.28 1.67
CA PHE A 181 -10.02 1.43 2.53
C PHE A 181 -9.24 1.08 3.80
N LEU A 182 -9.45 -0.11 4.39
CA LEU A 182 -8.62 -0.59 5.49
C LEU A 182 -7.16 -0.80 5.06
N PHE A 183 -6.93 -1.39 3.89
CA PHE A 183 -5.58 -1.51 3.34
C PHE A 183 -4.94 -0.15 3.11
N ASP A 184 -5.69 0.82 2.57
CA ASP A 184 -5.24 2.20 2.35
C ASP A 184 -4.85 2.90 3.67
N ILE A 185 -5.64 2.72 4.73
CA ILE A 185 -5.28 3.21 6.08
C ILE A 185 -4.05 2.48 6.61
N ALA A 186 -3.99 1.15 6.50
CA ALA A 186 -2.86 0.38 7.00
C ALA A 186 -1.54 0.77 6.33
N LEU A 187 -1.57 1.05 5.03
CA LEU A 187 -0.43 1.55 4.26
C LEU A 187 0.01 2.92 4.78
N ASN A 188 -0.93 3.86 4.94
CA ASN A 188 -0.59 5.24 5.26
C ASN A 188 -0.38 5.52 6.76
N HIS A 189 -1.02 4.75 7.65
CA HIS A 189 -1.02 4.98 9.10
C HIS A 189 -0.49 3.78 9.91
N GLY A 190 -0.29 2.63 9.28
CA GLY A 190 0.03 1.36 9.96
C GLY A 190 -1.21 0.62 10.48
N GLY A 191 -1.10 -0.70 10.64
CA GLY A 191 -2.21 -1.56 11.08
C GLY A 191 -2.74 -1.28 12.50
N ASP A 192 -1.89 -0.80 13.40
CA ASP A 192 -2.31 -0.42 14.75
C ASP A 192 -3.18 0.84 14.74
N GLN A 193 -2.78 1.85 13.98
CA GLN A 193 -3.59 3.08 13.84
C GLN A 193 -4.88 2.78 13.09
N MET A 194 -4.84 1.95 12.04
CA MET A 194 -6.06 1.45 11.39
C MET A 194 -7.05 0.87 12.41
N SER A 195 -6.56 0.01 13.30
CA SER A 195 -7.38 -0.60 14.34
C SER A 195 -7.88 0.42 15.38
N GLN A 196 -7.07 1.44 15.71
CA GLN A 196 -7.47 2.52 16.61
C GLN A 196 -8.52 3.45 15.99
N MET A 197 -8.40 3.79 14.70
CA MET A 197 -9.41 4.56 13.97
C MET A 197 -10.73 3.79 13.91
N ALA A 198 -10.70 2.50 13.59
CA ALA A 198 -11.88 1.65 13.56
C ALA A 198 -12.60 1.56 14.92
N LYS A 199 -11.88 1.66 16.05
CA LYS A 199 -12.49 1.69 17.40
C LYS A 199 -13.22 3.00 17.71
N LYS A 200 -13.01 4.07 16.94
CA LYS A 200 -13.70 5.35 17.10
C LYS A 200 -15.05 5.41 16.35
N VAL A 201 -15.33 4.43 15.51
CA VAL A 201 -16.61 4.31 14.79
C VAL A 201 -17.69 3.89 15.78
N VAL A 202 -18.78 4.66 15.85
CA VAL A 202 -19.92 4.43 16.74
C VAL A 202 -20.90 3.41 16.14
N VAL A 203 -21.09 3.42 14.82
CA VAL A 203 -21.90 2.42 14.12
C VAL A 203 -21.34 1.03 14.45
N CYS A 204 -22.25 0.10 14.78
CA CYS A 204 -21.85 -1.27 15.07
C CYS A 204 -21.17 -1.91 13.86
N THR A 205 -20.19 -2.78 14.10
CA THR A 205 -19.59 -3.56 13.02
C THR A 205 -20.61 -4.57 12.48
N PRO A 206 -20.44 -5.06 11.24
CA PRO A 206 -21.35 -6.06 10.67
C PRO A 206 -21.47 -7.35 11.49
N LYS A 207 -20.37 -7.79 12.12
CA LYS A 207 -20.41 -8.94 13.06
C LYS A 207 -21.32 -8.72 14.27
N ARG A 208 -21.63 -7.47 14.60
CA ARG A 208 -22.57 -7.08 15.68
C ARG A 208 -23.90 -6.58 15.12
N GLY A 209 -24.20 -6.85 13.85
CA GLY A 209 -25.47 -6.51 13.19
C GLY A 209 -25.58 -5.08 12.68
N GLY A 210 -24.48 -4.31 12.59
CA GLY A 210 -24.52 -2.98 12.00
C GLY A 210 -24.41 -2.97 10.47
N ASP A 211 -24.83 -1.86 9.86
CA ASP A 211 -24.74 -1.65 8.42
C ASP A 211 -23.31 -1.31 8.00
N GLU A 212 -22.73 -2.10 7.10
CA GLU A 212 -21.33 -1.94 6.69
C GLU A 212 -21.08 -0.64 5.90
N LYS A 213 -22.06 -0.15 5.12
CA LYS A 213 -21.90 1.12 4.38
C LYS A 213 -21.86 2.29 5.34
N MET A 214 -22.75 2.30 6.34
CA MET A 214 -22.74 3.31 7.40
C MET A 214 -21.44 3.23 8.21
N TRP A 215 -20.99 2.02 8.56
CA TRP A 215 -19.74 1.82 9.28
C TRP A 215 -18.53 2.36 8.49
N LEU A 216 -18.46 2.08 7.19
CA LEU A 216 -17.40 2.58 6.32
C LEU A 216 -17.45 4.10 6.16
N SER A 217 -18.63 4.68 5.93
CA SER A 217 -18.80 6.13 5.83
C SER A 217 -18.29 6.84 7.09
N GLU A 218 -18.63 6.32 8.28
CA GLU A 218 -18.13 6.87 9.54
C GLU A 218 -16.62 6.66 9.70
N LEU A 219 -16.05 5.51 9.31
CA LEU A 219 -14.60 5.30 9.33
C LEU A 219 -13.85 6.31 8.43
N ILE A 220 -14.38 6.58 7.24
CA ILE A 220 -13.82 7.59 6.33
C ILE A 220 -13.79 8.95 7.02
N GLN A 221 -14.88 9.33 7.69
CA GLN A 221 -14.95 10.59 8.43
C GLN A 221 -13.99 10.63 9.63
N VAL A 222 -13.85 9.52 10.36
CA VAL A 222 -12.87 9.39 11.47
C VAL A 222 -11.46 9.66 10.95
N ARG A 223 -11.06 9.03 9.84
CA ARG A 223 -9.74 9.25 9.25
C ARG A 223 -9.56 10.70 8.79
N LYS A 224 -10.55 11.25 8.07
CA LYS A 224 -10.53 12.64 7.58
C LYS A 224 -10.35 13.63 8.72
N ASN A 225 -11.07 13.44 9.83
CA ASN A 225 -10.94 14.26 11.03
C ASN A 225 -9.55 14.15 11.66
N ILE A 226 -8.98 12.94 11.75
CA ILE A 226 -7.63 12.74 12.31
C ILE A 226 -6.57 13.49 11.49
N ILE A 227 -6.62 13.38 10.16
CA ILE A 227 -5.72 14.09 9.24
C ILE A 227 -5.82 15.61 9.44
N GLN A 228 -7.04 16.13 9.61
CA GLN A 228 -7.27 17.57 9.75
C GLN A 228 -6.88 18.12 11.12
N THR A 229 -7.00 17.34 12.19
CA THR A 229 -6.93 17.85 13.57
C THR A 229 -5.64 17.52 14.30
N ILE A 230 -5.08 16.32 14.10
CA ILE A 230 -3.98 15.81 14.93
C ILE A 230 -2.62 16.19 14.38
N ASP A 231 -2.47 16.20 13.06
CA ASP A 231 -1.21 16.59 12.43
C ASP A 231 -1.45 17.34 11.12
N PRO A 232 -1.59 18.67 11.15
CA PRO A 232 -1.74 19.49 9.96
C PRO A 232 -0.58 19.30 8.96
N SER A 233 0.58 18.82 9.41
CA SER A 233 1.71 18.50 8.53
C SER A 233 1.53 17.18 7.78
N THR A 234 0.43 16.45 7.98
CA THR A 234 0.01 15.28 7.18
C THR A 234 -1.08 15.62 6.17
N ASN A 235 -1.59 16.86 6.17
CA ASN A 235 -2.72 17.30 5.36
C ASN A 235 -2.35 17.58 3.89
N PHE A 236 -1.35 16.90 3.32
CA PHE A 236 -0.87 17.07 1.93
C PHE A 236 -1.90 16.57 0.89
N GLY A 237 -3.13 17.08 0.94
CA GLY A 237 -4.28 16.60 0.17
C GLY A 237 -4.84 15.26 0.67
N GLN A 238 -4.39 14.72 1.81
CA GLN A 238 -4.85 13.42 2.31
C GLN A 238 -6.37 13.40 2.64
N THR A 239 -6.98 14.56 2.78
CA THR A 239 -8.44 14.71 2.82
C THR A 239 -9.12 14.40 1.49
N ASP A 240 -8.47 14.70 0.36
CA ASP A 240 -8.98 14.41 -0.98
C ASP A 240 -8.92 12.90 -1.24
N ARG A 241 -7.88 12.22 -0.73
CA ARG A 241 -7.84 10.75 -0.70
C ARG A 241 -9.02 10.16 0.07
N CYS A 242 -9.38 10.72 1.22
CA CYS A 242 -10.58 10.29 1.95
C CYS A 242 -11.86 10.58 1.15
N GLN A 243 -11.92 11.73 0.48
CA GLN A 243 -13.04 12.09 -0.38
C GLN A 243 -13.20 11.13 -1.55
N MET A 244 -12.12 10.74 -2.22
CA MET A 244 -12.12 9.75 -3.30
C MET A 244 -12.80 8.43 -2.89
N TRP A 245 -12.46 7.91 -1.71
CA TRP A 245 -13.11 6.70 -1.17
C TRP A 245 -14.58 6.94 -0.80
N ASN A 246 -14.91 8.12 -0.28
CA ASN A 246 -16.29 8.50 0.04
C ASN A 246 -17.17 8.59 -1.21
N ASP A 247 -16.69 9.26 -2.25
CA ASP A 247 -17.41 9.43 -3.51
C ASP A 247 -17.69 8.07 -4.16
N LEU A 248 -16.71 7.15 -4.09
CA LEU A 248 -16.90 5.78 -4.56
C LEU A 248 -17.97 5.02 -3.75
N LEU A 249 -18.00 5.20 -2.42
CA LEU A 249 -19.06 4.64 -1.58
C LEU A 249 -20.44 5.22 -1.90
N GLU A 250 -20.53 6.55 -2.07
CA GLU A 250 -21.77 7.26 -2.40
C GLU A 250 -22.32 6.89 -3.79
N SER A 251 -21.43 6.56 -4.73
CA SER A 251 -21.83 6.00 -6.04
C SER A 251 -22.53 4.64 -5.94
N GLY A 252 -22.41 3.95 -4.80
CA GLY A 252 -22.95 2.62 -4.56
C GLY A 252 -22.04 1.48 -5.00
N ASN A 253 -20.85 1.77 -5.56
CA ASN A 253 -19.90 0.76 -6.05
C ASN A 253 -19.11 0.08 -4.91
N ILE A 254 -19.80 -0.70 -4.08
CA ILE A 254 -19.20 -1.42 -2.95
C ILE A 254 -18.35 -2.63 -3.36
N THR A 255 -18.61 -3.15 -4.56
CA THR A 255 -17.98 -4.33 -5.16
C THR A 255 -16.71 -4.01 -5.94
N LEU A 256 -16.41 -2.73 -6.18
CA LEU A 256 -15.30 -2.26 -7.01
C LEU A 256 -15.38 -2.73 -8.46
N ASP A 257 -16.58 -2.69 -9.03
CA ASP A 257 -16.83 -3.07 -10.43
C ASP A 257 -16.29 -2.00 -11.39
N MET A 258 -15.62 -2.46 -12.44
CA MET A 258 -15.08 -1.60 -13.51
C MET A 258 -16.07 -1.50 -14.68
N PRO A 259 -16.04 -0.41 -15.47
CA PRO A 259 -15.15 0.74 -15.33
C PRO A 259 -15.56 1.68 -14.20
N ILE A 260 -14.57 2.27 -13.53
CA ILE A 260 -14.78 3.35 -12.55
C ILE A 260 -14.29 4.64 -13.20
N LYS A 261 -15.20 5.60 -13.37
CA LYS A 261 -14.98 6.82 -14.15
C LYS A 261 -15.04 8.05 -13.25
N ASN A 262 -14.34 9.11 -13.68
CA ASN A 262 -14.36 10.42 -13.02
C ASN A 262 -13.94 10.38 -11.54
N ILE A 263 -12.95 9.55 -11.23
CA ILE A 263 -12.36 9.49 -9.89
C ILE A 263 -11.57 10.78 -9.68
N MET A 264 -11.87 11.52 -8.63
CA MET A 264 -11.18 12.79 -8.32
C MET A 264 -10.22 12.61 -7.15
N CYS A 265 -8.98 13.05 -7.30
CA CYS A 265 -8.03 13.16 -6.19
C CYS A 265 -7.02 14.28 -6.50
N TYR A 266 -6.72 15.12 -5.50
CA TYR A 266 -5.79 16.27 -5.63
C TYR A 266 -6.14 17.27 -6.75
N GLY A 267 -7.42 17.32 -7.15
CA GLY A 267 -7.91 18.16 -8.25
C GLY A 267 -7.78 17.54 -9.65
N ASP A 268 -7.14 16.38 -9.78
CA ASP A 268 -7.02 15.65 -11.03
C ASP A 268 -8.11 14.59 -11.16
N GLN A 269 -8.47 14.29 -12.42
CA GLN A 269 -9.48 13.29 -12.76
C GLN A 269 -8.82 12.02 -13.33
N PHE A 270 -9.28 10.86 -12.87
CA PHE A 270 -8.77 9.54 -13.24
C PHE A 270 -9.89 8.58 -13.64
N ASP A 271 -9.53 7.60 -14.47
CA ASP A 271 -10.38 6.49 -14.86
C ASP A 271 -9.66 5.15 -14.63
N ILE A 272 -10.35 4.18 -14.05
CA ILE A 272 -9.92 2.79 -13.95
C ILE A 272 -10.77 1.99 -14.94
N CYS A 273 -10.13 1.45 -15.98
CA CYS A 273 -10.77 0.72 -17.07
C CYS A 273 -10.44 -0.77 -17.02
#